data_AF-R1F5Z8-F1
#
_entry.id   AF-R1F5Z8-F1
#
_cell.length_a   1.000
_cell.length_b   1.000
_cell.length_c   1.000
_cell.angle_alpha   90.00
_cell.angle_beta   90.00
_cell.angle_gamma   90.00
#
_symmetry.space_group_name_H-M   'P 1'
#
loop_
_entity.id
_entity.type
_entity.pdbx_description
1 polymer ?
#
loop_
_entity_poly.entity_id
_entity_poly.type
_entity_poly.pdbx_seq_one_letter_code
_entity_poly.pdbx_strand_id
1 'polypeptide(L)' 'MNQRLTLWHTLTSTLAALFGVQSQRNRQRDFANGSPLAFILMGVVLIALMVGSLWLLVSWILG' A
#
# COMPACT_ATOMS: atom_id res chain seq x y z
N MET A 1 -10.43 10.48 -20.17
CA MET A 1 -9.27 10.53 -19.24
C MET A 1 -8.83 9.09 -18.97
N ASN A 2 -7.91 8.56 -19.77
CA ASN A 2 -7.37 7.20 -19.57
C ASN A 2 -6.12 7.30 -18.70
N GLN A 3 -6.29 7.41 -17.38
CA GLN A 3 -5.16 7.35 -16.46
C GLN A 3 -4.91 5.89 -16.09
N ARG A 4 -3.95 5.26 -16.79
CA ARG A 4 -3.41 3.96 -16.38
C ARG A 4 -2.77 4.14 -15.00
N LEU A 5 -3.16 3.32 -14.03
CA LEU A 5 -2.50 3.30 -12.74
C LEU A 5 -1.06 2.80 -12.93
N THR A 6 -0.11 3.58 -12.42
CA THR A 6 1.30 3.19 -12.34
C THR A 6 1.55 2.54 -10.99
N LEU A 7 2.63 1.77 -10.86
CA LEU A 7 3.03 1.17 -9.58
C LEU A 7 3.16 2.21 -8.47
N TRP A 8 3.62 3.42 -8.80
CA TRP A 8 3.72 4.53 -7.85
C TRP A 8 2.35 4.99 -7.34
N HIS A 9 1.35 5.07 -8.21
CA HIS A 9 -0.03 5.39 -7.82
C HIS A 9 -0.61 4.30 -6.91
N THR A 10 -0.40 3.03 -7.23
CA THR A 10 -0.85 1.92 -6.38
C THR A 10 -0.17 1.94 -5.02
N LEU A 11 1.15 2.15 -4.96
CA LEU A 11 1.90 2.24 -3.72
C LEU A 11 1.38 3.37 -2.82
N THR A 12 1.33 4.60 -3.35
CA THR A 12 0.90 5.79 -2.58
C THR A 12 -0.56 5.70 -2.14
N SER A 13 -1.46 5.21 -2.99
CA SER A 13 -2.85 4.96 -2.62
C SER A 13 -3.00 3.86 -1.56
N THR A 14 -2.22 2.77 -1.67
CA THR A 14 -2.25 1.68 -0.68
C THR A 14 -1.73 2.15 0.66
N LEU A 15 -0.64 2.94 0.68
CA LEU A 15 -0.14 3.59 1.89
C LEU A 15 -1.20 4.52 2.50
N ALA A 16 -1.81 5.40 1.71
CA ALA A 16 -2.87 6.27 2.20
C ALA A 16 -4.05 5.47 2.78
N ALA A 17 -4.39 4.33 2.17
CA ALA A 17 -5.43 3.44 2.67
C ALA A 17 -5.06 2.75 3.99
N LEU A 18 -3.81 2.30 4.15
CA LEU A 18 -3.29 1.71 5.39
C LEU A 18 -3.35 2.71 6.55
N PHE A 19 -3.01 3.97 6.30
CA PHE A 19 -3.08 5.03 7.31
C PHE A 19 -4.49 5.62 7.49
N GLY A 20 -5.48 5.17 6.72
CA GLY A 20 -6.86 5.70 6.78
C GLY A 20 -7.03 7.11 6.23
N VAL A 21 -6.01 7.66 5.57
CA VAL A 21 -5.99 9.03 5.02
C VAL A 21 -6.28 9.05 3.51
N GLN A 22 -6.82 7.95 2.96
CA GLN A 22 -7.16 7.87 1.54
C GLN A 22 -8.29 8.85 1.16
N SER A 23 -8.03 9.73 0.19
CA SER A 23 -9.02 10.68 -0.30
C SER A 23 -10.09 9.99 -1.17
N GLN A 24 -11.29 10.57 -1.21
CA GLN A 24 -12.38 10.05 -2.05
C GLN A 24 -12.03 10.07 -3.55
N ARG A 25 -11.26 11.07 -4.01
CA ARG A 25 -10.79 11.15 -5.40
C ARG A 25 -9.84 10.01 -5.75
N ASN A 26 -8.89 9.68 -4.87
CA ASN A 26 -7.98 8.55 -5.08
C ASN A 26 -8.76 7.24 -5.08
N ARG A 27 -9.65 7.06 -4.11
CA ARG A 27 -10.54 5.89 -4.02
C ARG A 27 -11.36 5.67 -5.29
N GLN A 28 -12.01 6.71 -5.81
CA GLN A 28 -12.78 6.63 -7.06
C GLN A 28 -11.90 6.28 -8.27
N ARG A 29 -10.73 6.92 -8.40
CA ARG A 29 -9.77 6.61 -9.48
C ARG A 29 -9.32 5.16 -9.41
N ASP A 30 -8.98 4.70 -8.21
CA ASP A 30 -8.40 3.38 -7.96
C ASP A 30 -9.41 2.26 -8.20
N PHE A 31 -10.68 2.46 -7.82
CA PHE A 31 -11.76 1.50 -8.11
C PHE A 31 -12.27 1.54 -9.55
N ALA A 32 -12.18 2.69 -10.24
CA ALA A 32 -12.64 2.81 -11.62
C ALA A 32 -11.60 2.30 -12.64
N ASN A 33 -10.30 2.42 -12.35
CA ASN A 33 -9.24 2.15 -13.33
C ASN A 33 -8.20 1.12 -12.84
N GLY A 34 -8.34 0.58 -11.63
CA GLY A 34 -7.37 -0.31 -11.02
C GLY A 34 -7.82 -1.76 -10.88
N SER A 35 -6.85 -2.67 -10.87
CA SER A 35 -7.06 -4.07 -10.51
C SER A 35 -7.05 -4.22 -8.98
N PRO A 36 -8.12 -4.73 -8.35
CA PRO A 36 -8.16 -4.98 -6.90
C PRO A 36 -7.00 -5.86 -6.41
N LEU A 37 -6.59 -6.85 -7.22
CA LEU A 37 -5.46 -7.74 -6.90
C LEU A 37 -4.16 -6.97 -6.71
N ALA A 38 -3.90 -5.93 -7.52
CA ALA A 38 -2.67 -5.14 -7.39
C ALA A 38 -2.59 -4.42 -6.04
N PHE A 39 -3.71 -3.92 -5.53
CA PHE A 39 -3.79 -3.27 -4.21
C PHE A 39 -3.67 -4.27 -3.06
N ILE A 40 -4.29 -5.45 -3.19
CA ILE A 40 -4.16 -6.52 -2.18
C ILE A 40 -2.70 -6.96 -2.05
N LEU A 41 -2.05 -7.28 -3.18
CA LEU A 41 -0.64 -7.68 -3.18
C LEU A 41 0.26 -6.57 -2.62
N MET A 42 0.05 -5.32 -3.01
CA MET A 42 0.78 -4.18 -2.45
C MET A 42 0.59 -4.06 -0.93
N GLY A 43 -0.64 -4.23 -0.44
CA GLY A 43 -0.95 -4.19 0.99
C GLY A 43 -0.23 -5.31 1.77
N VAL A 44 -0.26 -6.54 1.26
CA VAL A 44 0.44 -7.69 1.86
C VAL A 44 1.94 -7.42 1.94
N VAL A 45 2.56 -6.91 0.85
CA VAL A 45 3.99 -6.57 0.86
C VAL A 45 4.29 -5.50 1.90
N LEU A 46 3.51 -4.43 1.97
CA LEU A 46 3.74 -3.33 2.93
C LEU A 46 3.61 -3.80 4.39
N ILE A 47 2.61 -4.64 4.69
CA ILE A 47 2.43 -5.19 6.04
C ILE A 47 3.57 -6.16 6.39
N ALA A 48 3.96 -7.04 5.46
CA ALA A 48 5.08 -7.94 5.68
C ALA A 48 6.39 -7.19 5.93
N LEU A 49 6.64 -6.10 5.19
CA LEU A 49 7.79 -5.22 5.43
C LEU A 49 7.73 -4.56 6.81
N MET A 50 6.55 -4.09 7.25
CA MET A 50 6.37 -3.48 8.57
C MET A 50 6.62 -4.49 9.70
N VAL A 51 6.07 -5.70 9.60
CA VAL A 51 6.28 -6.74 10.62
C VAL A 51 7.73 -7.22 10.62
N GLY A 52 8.31 -7.42 9.43
CA GLY A 52 9.72 -7.82 9.28
C GLY A 52 10.68 -6.78 9.84
N SER A 53 10.42 -5.48 9.62
CA SER A 53 11.26 -4.42 10.18
C SER A 53 11.19 -4.34 11.70
N LEU A 54 9.98 -4.49 12.28
CA LEU A 54 9.80 -4.57 13.74
C LEU A 54 10.54 -5.79 14.32
N TRP A 55 10.40 -6.96 13.69
CA TRP A 55 11.08 -8.17 14.14
C TRP A 55 12.61 -8.03 14.10
N LEU A 56 13.17 -7.49 13.01
CA LEU A 56 14.60 -7.23 12.89
C LEU A 56 15.08 -6.24 13.95
N LEU A 57 14.33 -5.16 14.18
CA LEU A 57 14.66 -4.15 15.18
C LEU A 57 14.68 -4.75 16.59
N VAL A 58 13.67 -5.53 16.96
CA VAL A 58 13.62 -6.20 18.27
C VAL A 58 14.76 -7.21 18.41
N SER A 59 15.01 -8.00 17.37
CA SER A 59 16.09 -8.99 17.36
C SER A 59 17.46 -8.34 17.49
N TRP A 60 17.66 -7.16 16.89
CA TRP A 60 18.89 -6.39 16.99
C TRP A 60 19.10 -5.79 18.39
N ILE A 61 18.03 -5.40 19.08
CA ILE A 61 18.10 -4.84 20.43
C ILE A 61 18.33 -5.93 21.49
N LEU A 62 17.73 -7.12 21.30
CA LEU A 62 17.77 -8.22 22.28
C LEU A 62 18.93 -9.22 22.07
N GLY A 63 19.55 -9.21 20.88
CA GLY A 63 20.73 -10.02 20.58
C GLY A 63 22.01 -9.36 21.04
#